data_AF-A0A6G1R8T2-F1
#
_entry.id   AF-A0A6G1R8T2-F1
#
_cell.length_a   1.000
_cell.length_b   1.000
_cell.length_c   1.000
_cell.angle_alpha   90.00
_cell.angle_beta   90.00
_cell.angle_gamma   90.00
#
_symmetry.space_group_name_H-M   'P 1'
#
loop_
_entity.id
_entity.type
_entity.pdbx_description
1 polymer ?
#
loop_
_entity_poly.entity_id
_entity_poly.type
_entity_poly.pdbx_seq_one_letter_code
_entity_poly.pdbx_strand_id
1 'polypeptide(L)'
;KDAIEAIAESAFKTSLYPVILSFENHVDSPKQQAKMAEYCRTIFGDMLLTEPLERYPLKPGVPLPSPKDLLGKILIKNKKKQSVSGKRQNSLKKGRNVEPEIIEHPMPMDVEDTVWAGDVAEEEPEEEDEHLGNLDEEEIKKMQSDEGTAGLEVTA
;
A
#
# COMPACT_ATOMS: atom_id res chain seq x y z
N LYS A 1 3.64 -23.03 -1.15
CA LYS A 1 4.47 -22.95 -2.38
C LYS A 1 3.64 -23.47 -3.55
N ASP A 2 3.18 -24.70 -3.46
CA ASP A 2 2.54 -25.48 -4.52
C ASP A 2 1.31 -24.79 -5.15
N ALA A 3 0.50 -24.08 -4.36
CA ALA A 3 -0.59 -23.24 -4.88
C ALA A 3 -0.12 -22.14 -5.85
N ILE A 4 1.05 -21.53 -5.60
CA ILE A 4 1.65 -20.52 -6.50
C ILE A 4 2.10 -21.18 -7.80
N GLU A 5 2.63 -22.40 -7.75
CA GLU A 5 3.05 -23.17 -8.94
C GLU A 5 1.83 -23.60 -9.77
N ALA A 6 0.78 -24.12 -9.13
CA ALA A 6 -0.48 -24.46 -9.78
C ALA A 6 -1.14 -23.25 -10.44
N ILE A 7 -1.09 -22.07 -9.81
CA ILE A 7 -1.56 -20.82 -10.42
C ILE A 7 -0.68 -20.45 -11.62
N ALA A 8 0.65 -20.48 -11.48
CA ALA A 8 1.57 -20.14 -12.59
C ALA A 8 1.37 -21.03 -13.81
N GLU A 9 1.07 -22.31 -13.61
CA GLU A 9 0.81 -23.27 -14.68
C GLU A 9 -0.57 -23.08 -15.35
N SER A 10 -1.54 -22.48 -14.65
CA SER A 10 -2.95 -22.47 -15.09
C SER A 10 -3.54 -21.10 -15.42
N ALA A 11 -2.99 -20.01 -14.85
CA ALA A 11 -3.58 -18.66 -14.84
C ALA A 11 -4.04 -18.17 -16.21
N PHE A 12 -3.29 -18.48 -17.27
CA PHE A 12 -3.53 -17.96 -18.62
C PHE A 12 -3.84 -19.04 -19.67
N LYS A 13 -4.17 -20.28 -19.27
CA LYS A 13 -4.47 -21.38 -20.21
C LYS A 13 -5.76 -21.17 -21.02
N THR A 14 -6.75 -20.47 -20.48
CA THR A 14 -8.08 -20.29 -21.09
C THR A 14 -8.42 -18.82 -21.39
N SER A 15 -7.74 -17.88 -20.75
CA SER A 15 -7.94 -16.44 -20.90
C SER A 15 -6.62 -15.73 -20.64
N LEU A 16 -6.26 -14.76 -21.49
CA LEU A 16 -5.06 -13.94 -21.29
C LEU A 16 -5.30 -12.71 -20.40
N TYR A 17 -6.54 -12.48 -19.95
CA TYR A 17 -6.89 -11.35 -19.08
C TYR A 17 -6.28 -11.49 -17.67
N PRO A 18 -6.03 -10.38 -16.95
CA PRO A 18 -5.31 -10.38 -15.68
C PRO A 18 -5.99 -11.21 -14.58
N VAL A 19 -5.15 -11.81 -13.74
CA VAL A 19 -5.57 -12.56 -12.54
C VAL A 19 -5.24 -11.74 -11.30
N ILE A 20 -6.19 -11.61 -10.37
CA ILE A 20 -5.98 -10.93 -9.08
C ILE A 20 -5.96 -11.98 -7.96
N LEU A 21 -4.82 -12.12 -7.31
CA LEU A 21 -4.68 -12.98 -6.13
C LEU A 21 -5.00 -12.17 -4.88
N SER A 22 -6.11 -12.51 -4.22
CA SER A 22 -6.50 -11.95 -2.92
C SER A 22 -5.83 -12.74 -1.80
N PHE A 23 -4.85 -12.12 -1.14
CA PHE A 23 -4.16 -12.74 -0.01
C PHE A 23 -4.86 -12.38 1.29
N GLU A 24 -5.39 -13.39 1.98
CA GLU A 24 -5.76 -13.31 3.39
C GLU A 24 -4.53 -13.66 4.23
N ASN A 25 -3.82 -12.64 4.74
CA ASN A 25 -2.50 -12.82 5.34
C ASN A 25 -2.55 -12.95 6.87
N HIS A 26 -2.60 -14.19 7.35
CA HIS A 26 -2.40 -14.58 8.76
C HIS A 26 -0.93 -14.95 9.09
N VAL A 27 0.03 -14.48 8.28
CA VAL A 27 1.45 -14.79 8.46
C VAL A 27 2.12 -13.64 9.21
N ASP A 28 2.32 -13.81 10.50
CA ASP A 28 2.86 -12.75 11.38
C ASP A 28 4.39 -12.59 11.27
N SER A 29 5.10 -13.64 10.85
CA SER A 29 6.57 -13.62 10.75
C SER A 29 7.05 -12.86 9.50
N PRO A 30 7.84 -11.78 9.63
CA PRO A 30 8.43 -11.08 8.48
C PRO A 30 9.32 -11.98 7.61
N LYS A 31 9.97 -12.98 8.22
CA LYS A 31 10.79 -13.98 7.51
C LYS A 31 9.94 -14.87 6.59
N GLN A 32 8.75 -15.25 7.02
CA GLN A 32 7.82 -16.04 6.21
C GLN A 32 7.16 -15.15 5.13
N GLN A 33 6.76 -13.91 5.45
CA GLN A 33 6.26 -12.94 4.47
C GLN A 33 7.28 -12.68 3.35
N ALA A 34 8.56 -12.48 3.70
CA ALA A 34 9.63 -12.31 2.72
C ALA A 34 9.79 -13.54 1.81
N LYS A 35 9.72 -14.75 2.37
CA LYS A 35 9.78 -16.01 1.63
C LYS A 35 8.56 -16.24 0.73
N MET A 36 7.37 -15.77 1.12
CA MET A 36 6.20 -15.77 0.24
C MET A 36 6.37 -14.79 -0.93
N ALA A 37 6.90 -13.59 -0.68
CA ALA A 37 7.20 -12.63 -1.74
C ALA A 37 8.28 -13.13 -2.70
N GLU A 38 9.28 -13.85 -2.20
CA GLU A 38 10.28 -14.57 -3.00
C GLU A 38 9.62 -15.63 -3.89
N TYR A 39 8.75 -16.49 -3.34
CA TYR A 39 8.02 -17.48 -4.14
C TYR A 39 7.19 -16.83 -5.25
N CYS A 40 6.44 -15.76 -4.97
CA CYS A 40 5.69 -15.05 -6.01
C CYS A 40 6.61 -14.51 -7.11
N ARG A 41 7.74 -13.86 -6.76
CA ARG A 41 8.68 -13.32 -7.75
C ARG A 41 9.33 -14.39 -8.61
N THR A 42 9.83 -15.46 -7.99
CA THR A 42 10.57 -16.52 -8.70
C THR A 42 9.66 -17.40 -9.55
N ILE A 43 8.44 -17.70 -9.09
CA ILE A 43 7.55 -18.66 -9.76
C ILE A 43 6.68 -17.98 -10.82
N PHE A 44 6.17 -16.76 -10.56
CA PHE A 44 5.40 -16.02 -11.57
C PHE A 44 6.30 -15.26 -12.55
N GLY A 45 7.53 -14.88 -12.15
CA GLY A 45 8.46 -14.15 -13.01
C GLY A 45 7.81 -12.90 -13.62
N ASP A 46 7.94 -12.77 -14.94
CA ASP A 46 7.39 -11.65 -15.72
C ASP A 46 5.84 -11.58 -15.71
N MET A 47 5.14 -12.64 -15.28
CA MET A 47 3.69 -12.57 -15.08
C MET A 47 3.34 -11.72 -13.85
N LEU A 48 4.20 -11.62 -12.84
CA LEU A 48 3.93 -10.80 -11.65
C LEU A 48 4.05 -9.30 -11.97
N LEU A 49 3.00 -8.53 -11.72
CA LEU A 49 3.09 -7.07 -11.76
C LEU A 49 3.78 -6.55 -10.49
N THR A 50 5.08 -6.26 -10.59
CA THR A 50 5.93 -5.77 -9.48
C THR A 50 5.94 -4.25 -9.35
N GLU A 51 5.78 -3.52 -10.44
CA GLU A 51 5.85 -2.05 -10.53
C GLU A 51 4.61 -1.49 -11.26
N PRO A 52 4.22 -0.22 -11.00
CA PRO A 52 3.13 0.44 -11.73
C PRO A 52 3.45 0.59 -13.22
N LEU A 53 2.42 0.56 -14.06
CA LEU A 53 2.59 0.88 -15.49
C LEU A 53 2.88 2.37 -15.67
N GLU A 54 3.80 2.73 -16.56
CA GLU A 54 4.24 4.12 -16.81
C GLU A 54 3.08 5.07 -17.14
N ARG A 55 2.07 4.58 -17.88
CA ARG A 55 0.86 5.33 -18.26
C ARG A 55 -0.16 5.47 -17.14
N TYR A 56 -0.04 4.65 -16.09
CA TYR A 56 -0.98 4.56 -14.97
C TYR A 56 -0.23 4.65 -13.63
N PRO A 57 0.46 5.79 -13.36
CA PRO A 57 1.16 5.98 -12.10
C PRO A 57 0.18 6.00 -10.93
N LEU A 58 0.60 5.48 -9.77
CA LEU A 58 -0.22 5.43 -8.55
C LEU A 58 -0.37 6.82 -7.90
N LYS A 59 -1.18 7.69 -8.51
CA LYS A 59 -1.53 9.04 -8.04
C LYS A 59 -3.06 9.21 -7.98
N PRO A 60 -3.59 10.05 -7.08
CA PRO A 60 -5.01 10.41 -7.10
C PRO A 60 -5.45 10.95 -8.46
N GLY A 61 -6.69 10.65 -8.87
CA GLY A 61 -7.26 11.08 -10.15
C GLY A 61 -6.80 10.31 -11.40
N VAL A 62 -5.78 9.44 -11.29
CA VAL A 62 -5.37 8.55 -12.40
C VAL A 62 -6.31 7.33 -12.44
N PRO A 63 -6.93 7.00 -13.59
CA PRO A 63 -7.80 5.84 -13.71
C PRO A 63 -6.99 4.53 -13.63
N LEU A 64 -7.67 3.42 -13.31
CA LEU A 64 -7.07 2.09 -13.39
C LEU A 64 -6.79 1.70 -14.86
N PRO A 65 -5.77 0.86 -15.13
CA PRO A 65 -5.54 0.30 -16.45
C PRO A 65 -6.73 -0.53 -16.94
N SER A 66 -6.92 -0.64 -18.26
CA SER A 66 -7.90 -1.57 -18.80
C SER A 66 -7.44 -3.02 -18.61
N PRO A 67 -8.35 -4.02 -18.66
CA PRO A 67 -7.97 -5.43 -18.65
C PRO A 67 -7.00 -5.81 -19.79
N LYS A 68 -7.00 -5.04 -20.89
CA LYS A 68 -6.12 -5.26 -22.05
C LYS A 68 -4.69 -4.73 -21.80
N ASP A 69 -4.52 -3.71 -20.95
CA ASP A 69 -3.20 -3.19 -20.57
C ASP A 69 -2.47 -4.13 -19.58
N LEU A 70 -3.20 -5.10 -19.02
CA LEU A 70 -2.73 -6.05 -18.00
C LEU A 70 -2.78 -7.51 -18.49
N LEU A 71 -2.78 -7.75 -19.80
CA LEU A 71 -2.75 -9.11 -20.35
C LEU A 71 -1.53 -9.90 -19.84
N GLY A 72 -1.77 -11.15 -19.43
CA GLY A 72 -0.75 -12.03 -18.86
C GLY A 72 -0.20 -11.59 -17.50
N LYS A 73 -0.85 -10.64 -16.81
CA LYS A 73 -0.40 -10.13 -15.50
C LYS A 73 -1.18 -10.70 -14.31
N ILE A 74 -0.43 -11.06 -13.28
CA ILE A 74 -0.89 -11.48 -11.97
C ILE A 74 -0.68 -10.29 -11.02
N LEU A 75 -1.76 -9.84 -10.39
CA LEU A 75 -1.77 -8.74 -9.43
C LEU A 75 -1.98 -9.30 -8.02
N ILE A 76 -1.28 -8.73 -7.04
CA ILE A 76 -1.40 -9.13 -5.62
C ILE A 76 -2.24 -8.11 -4.86
N LYS A 77 -3.42 -8.51 -4.40
CA LYS A 77 -4.22 -7.76 -3.43
C LYS A 77 -3.81 -8.21 -2.02
N ASN A 78 -3.04 -7.39 -1.32
CA ASN A 78 -2.61 -7.59 0.07
C ASN A 78 -2.42 -6.23 0.78
N LYS A 79 -2.36 -6.22 2.12
CA LYS A 79 -2.14 -5.01 2.93
C LYS A 79 -0.75 -4.42 2.65
N LYS A 80 -0.71 -3.27 1.97
CA LYS A 80 0.52 -2.50 1.71
C LYS A 80 0.86 -1.64 2.92
N LYS A 81 2.08 -1.78 3.47
CA LYS A 81 2.65 -0.76 4.37
C LYS A 81 3.11 0.43 3.53
N GLN A 82 2.85 1.66 3.99
CA GLN A 82 3.27 2.88 3.30
C GLN A 82 4.79 3.03 3.38
N SER A 83 5.52 2.46 2.43
CA SER A 83 6.94 2.76 2.22
C SER A 83 7.09 3.97 1.31
N VAL A 84 7.93 4.91 1.73
CA VAL A 84 8.33 6.12 0.97
C VAL A 84 9.17 5.74 -0.26
N SER A 85 8.52 5.16 -1.27
CA SER A 85 9.15 4.72 -2.51
C SER A 85 9.41 5.91 -3.46
N GLY A 86 10.37 6.77 -3.07
CA GLY A 86 10.92 7.82 -3.91
C GLY A 86 12.43 7.92 -3.69
N LYS A 87 13.21 7.89 -4.80
CA LYS A 87 14.68 7.99 -4.86
C LYS A 87 15.47 6.73 -4.42
N ARG A 88 15.54 5.74 -5.32
CA ARG A 88 16.72 4.86 -5.47
C ARG A 88 17.11 4.67 -6.94
N GLN A 89 17.36 5.77 -7.65
CA GLN A 89 18.08 5.75 -8.92
C GLN A 89 19.10 6.89 -8.99
N ASN A 90 20.19 6.64 -9.73
CA ASN A 90 21.35 7.50 -9.97
C ASN A 90 22.23 7.91 -8.77
N SER A 91 23.19 7.04 -8.45
CA SER A 91 24.57 7.49 -8.22
C SER A 91 25.55 6.53 -8.89
N LEU A 92 25.83 6.77 -10.18
CA LEU A 92 27.10 6.44 -10.84
C LEU A 92 27.14 7.05 -12.27
N LYS A 93 27.80 8.21 -12.42
CA LYS A 93 28.53 8.68 -13.62
C LYS A 93 29.07 10.10 -13.39
N LYS A 94 30.34 10.18 -13.00
CA LYS A 94 31.12 11.41 -12.86
C LYS A 94 31.76 11.73 -14.21
N GLY A 95 31.46 12.89 -14.82
CA GLY A 95 31.76 13.12 -16.25
C GLY A 95 31.74 14.56 -16.79
N ARG A 96 32.31 15.51 -16.05
CA ARG A 96 32.95 16.78 -16.52
C ARG A 96 32.28 17.66 -17.61
N ASN A 97 31.68 18.77 -17.12
CA ASN A 97 31.88 20.18 -17.56
C ASN A 97 31.47 20.63 -18.99
N VAL A 98 30.53 21.59 -19.05
CA VAL A 98 30.62 22.87 -19.81
C VAL A 98 29.71 23.91 -19.15
N GLU A 99 30.17 25.16 -19.09
CA GLU A 99 29.43 26.38 -18.72
C GLU A 99 28.86 27.07 -19.99
N PRO A 100 27.90 28.03 -19.93
CA PRO A 100 28.23 29.41 -19.50
C PRO A 100 27.13 30.16 -18.70
N GLU A 101 27.48 31.36 -18.22
CA GLU A 101 26.65 32.34 -17.49
C GLU A 101 25.45 32.93 -18.29
N ILE A 102 24.48 33.55 -17.57
CA ILE A 102 23.94 34.93 -17.77
C ILE A 102 22.94 35.31 -16.64
N ILE A 103 23.41 36.17 -15.73
CA ILE A 103 22.83 37.43 -15.16
C ILE A 103 21.32 37.53 -14.75
N GLU A 104 21.14 37.72 -13.42
CA GLU A 104 20.23 38.61 -12.62
C GLU A 104 18.70 38.78 -12.81
N HIS A 105 18.02 38.87 -11.65
CA HIS A 105 16.64 39.33 -11.33
C HIS A 105 16.53 40.89 -11.33
N PRO A 106 15.33 41.58 -11.27
CA PRO A 106 14.13 41.26 -10.46
C PRO A 106 12.74 41.65 -11.03
N MET A 107 11.70 41.56 -10.17
CA MET A 107 10.26 41.85 -10.42
C MET A 107 9.93 43.36 -10.30
N PRO A 108 8.81 43.85 -10.89
CA PRO A 108 7.62 44.19 -10.07
C PRO A 108 6.23 44.14 -10.77
N MET A 109 5.14 44.04 -9.95
CA MET A 109 3.85 44.83 -9.93
C MET A 109 3.10 45.14 -11.26
N ASP A 110 1.76 45.20 -11.43
CA ASP A 110 0.62 45.55 -10.53
C ASP A 110 -0.77 45.22 -11.19
N VAL A 111 -1.83 45.03 -10.37
CA VAL A 111 -3.32 45.23 -10.61
C VAL A 111 -4.03 44.62 -11.87
N GLU A 112 -5.36 44.66 -12.15
CA GLU A 112 -6.64 45.07 -11.49
C GLU A 112 -7.78 43.99 -11.68
N ASP A 113 -8.65 43.88 -10.66
CA ASP A 113 -10.13 43.64 -10.58
C ASP A 113 -11.02 42.94 -11.67
N THR A 114 -11.93 42.06 -11.20
CA THR A 114 -13.36 41.93 -11.65
C THR A 114 -14.21 41.13 -10.63
N VAL A 115 -14.74 41.82 -9.60
CA VAL A 115 -16.17 41.85 -9.15
C VAL A 115 -17.05 40.56 -8.99
N TRP A 116 -17.52 40.34 -7.73
CA TRP A 116 -18.79 39.69 -7.24
C TRP A 116 -19.13 38.21 -7.60
N ALA A 117 -19.92 37.44 -6.81
CA ALA A 117 -20.65 37.68 -5.54
C ALA A 117 -20.87 36.36 -4.76
N GLY A 118 -21.23 36.44 -3.47
CA GLY A 118 -21.85 35.32 -2.74
C GLY A 118 -21.60 35.30 -1.23
N ASP A 119 -22.49 35.90 -0.43
CA ASP A 119 -22.57 35.71 1.02
C ASP A 119 -22.87 34.24 1.39
N VAL A 120 -22.03 33.60 2.21
CA VAL A 120 -22.43 32.57 3.18
C VAL A 120 -21.56 32.70 4.43
N ALA A 121 -22.21 32.56 5.59
CA ALA A 121 -21.73 32.76 6.95
C ALA A 121 -20.34 32.19 7.32
N GLU A 122 -19.69 32.88 8.27
CA GLU A 122 -18.65 32.28 9.11
C GLU A 122 -19.29 31.23 10.03
N GLU A 123 -18.72 30.02 10.07
CA GLU A 123 -18.91 29.06 11.16
C GLU A 123 -17.53 28.78 11.77
N GLU A 124 -17.44 28.88 13.10
CA GLU A 124 -16.19 28.69 13.83
C GLU A 124 -15.76 27.20 13.84
N PRO A 125 -14.45 26.91 13.95
CA PRO A 125 -13.99 25.53 14.13
C PRO A 125 -14.34 25.03 15.53
N GLU A 126 -15.25 24.05 15.61
CA GLU A 126 -15.52 23.29 16.84
C GLU A 126 -14.28 22.51 17.30
N GLU A 127 -14.06 22.43 18.60
CA GLU A 127 -12.90 21.76 19.21
C GLU A 127 -13.00 20.22 19.08
N GLU A 128 -11.99 19.57 18.49
CA GLU A 128 -11.93 18.10 18.46
C GLU A 128 -11.52 17.54 19.84
N ASP A 129 -12.47 16.92 20.54
CA ASP A 129 -12.31 16.32 21.86
C ASP A 129 -11.42 15.05 21.81
N GLU A 130 -10.18 15.12 22.31
CA GLU A 130 -9.22 14.01 22.33
C GLU A 130 -9.60 12.91 23.36
N HIS A 131 -10.64 12.13 23.09
CA HIS A 131 -10.96 10.94 23.90
C HIS A 131 -10.19 9.69 23.45
N LEU A 132 -8.85 9.74 23.56
CA LEU A 132 -8.02 8.52 23.60
C LEU A 132 -8.17 7.84 24.97
N GLY A 133 -9.31 7.17 25.16
CA GLY A 133 -9.55 6.30 26.30
C GLY A 133 -8.57 5.13 26.32
N ASN A 134 -7.54 5.22 27.16
CA ASN A 134 -6.64 4.10 27.45
C ASN A 134 -7.44 2.97 28.10
N LEU A 135 -7.63 1.84 27.42
CA LEU A 135 -8.10 0.63 28.09
C LEU A 135 -6.98 0.14 29.02
N ASP A 136 -7.30 0.00 30.30
CA ASP A 136 -6.40 -0.49 31.33
C ASP A 136 -6.16 -2.01 31.21
N GLU A 137 -4.99 -2.46 31.67
CA GLU A 137 -4.63 -3.88 31.66
C GLU A 137 -5.39 -4.72 32.71
N GLU A 138 -6.23 -4.11 33.57
CA GLU A 138 -6.97 -4.84 34.61
C GLU A 138 -8.30 -5.43 34.10
N GLU A 139 -9.01 -4.76 33.18
CA GLU A 139 -10.28 -5.30 32.66
C GLU A 139 -10.08 -6.60 31.85
N ILE A 140 -8.97 -6.73 31.10
CA ILE A 140 -8.63 -7.95 30.35
C ILE A 140 -8.41 -9.15 31.31
N LYS A 141 -7.86 -8.89 32.50
CA LYS A 141 -7.53 -9.94 33.47
C LYS A 141 -8.77 -10.51 34.16
N LYS A 142 -9.86 -9.75 34.19
CA LYS A 142 -11.13 -10.13 34.82
C LYS A 142 -11.92 -11.20 34.04
N MET A 143 -11.57 -11.46 32.78
CA MET A 143 -12.18 -12.54 31.97
C MET A 143 -11.56 -13.94 32.18
N GLN A 144 -10.49 -14.07 32.98
CA GLN A 144 -9.80 -15.36 33.20
C GLN A 144 -9.87 -15.87 34.65
N SER A 145 -10.92 -15.50 35.39
CA SER A 145 -11.11 -15.96 36.77
C SER A 145 -12.59 -16.23 37.08
N ASP A 146 -13.04 -17.43 36.77
CA ASP A 146 -14.02 -18.12 37.62
C ASP A 146 -13.70 -19.63 37.65
N GLU A 147 -13.85 -20.23 38.83
CA GLU A 147 -13.36 -21.58 39.17
C GLU A 147 -14.38 -22.69 38.87
N GLY A 148 -13.93 -23.94 38.80
CA GLY A 148 -14.79 -25.09 38.48
C GLY A 148 -14.26 -26.46 38.91
N THR A 149 -13.69 -26.57 40.12
CA THR A 149 -13.19 -27.83 40.67
C THR A 149 -14.30 -28.78 41.14
N ALA A 150 -14.35 -30.00 40.58
CA ALA A 150 -14.74 -31.28 41.20
C ALA A 150 -14.83 -32.35 40.08
N GLY A 151 -14.43 -33.61 40.24
CA GLY A 151 -13.89 -34.37 41.38
C GLY A 151 -13.96 -35.88 41.06
N LEU A 152 -13.59 -36.73 42.02
CA LEU A 152 -13.73 -38.21 42.02
C LEU A 152 -12.73 -39.04 41.17
N GLU A 153 -11.70 -39.49 41.88
CA GLU A 153 -11.25 -40.89 41.90
C GLU A 153 -12.37 -41.96 41.70
N VAL A 154 -12.04 -43.13 41.14
CA VAL A 154 -11.87 -44.41 41.89
C VAL A 154 -11.01 -45.37 41.05
N THR A 155 -10.16 -46.16 41.72
CA THR A 155 -9.42 -47.32 41.15
C THR A 155 -10.23 -48.61 41.13
N ALA A 156 -10.14 -49.40 40.06
CA ALA A 156 -10.15 -50.88 40.09
C ALA A 156 -9.64 -51.45 38.75
#